data_AF-A0A5C7VIJ1-F1
#
_entry.id   AF-A0A5C7VIJ1-F1
#
_cell.length_a   1.000
_cell.length_b   1.000
_cell.length_c   1.000
_cell.angle_alpha   90.00
_cell.angle_beta   90.00
_cell.angle_gamma   90.00
#
_symmetry.space_group_name_H-M   'P 1'
#
loop_
_entity.id
_entity.type
_entity.pdbx_description
1 polymer ?
#
loop_
_entity_poly.entity_id
_entity_poly.type
_entity_poly.pdbx_seq_one_letter_code
_entity_poly.pdbx_strand_id
1 'polypeptide(L)'
;MKRQAKRLILSFCALGLLSNSYIALADTTSDTETLLNWAEKTFPQFFKSKQATQSIEPWLYRFYPETGIYAGVNLTDNNVYTLGGPWGNNPALIDSLSNLIAQINNSGGNGNIASCDTTNTIPGITYSQSGNVITVTSNGQCVTAPEQNATNLCPIPKQTTPTGISILSTNTVTRSQISGITASIPGLLDPFLNLISASSNAKHCTVNAPNENTNLIVNSDLCFDITTQLSDLIGVIEGITVNPPITLSTAGTYTSQIVSDCFTTDAATITDAVTGDLWVKENGSFVKK
;
A
#
# COMPACT_ATOMS: atom_id res chain seq x y z
N MET A 1 -11.67 7.53 -63.07
CA MET A 1 -12.03 7.27 -61.65
C MET A 1 -12.51 5.82 -61.41
N LYS A 2 -11.73 4.78 -61.76
CA LYS A 2 -12.11 3.36 -61.51
C LYS A 2 -10.97 2.44 -61.03
N ARG A 3 -9.75 2.96 -60.81
CA ARG A 3 -8.58 2.16 -60.39
C ARG A 3 -8.11 2.39 -58.94
N GLN A 4 -8.62 3.41 -58.25
CA GLN A 4 -8.23 3.68 -56.86
C GLN A 4 -9.14 3.03 -55.81
N ALA A 5 -10.34 2.58 -56.19
CA ALA A 5 -11.26 1.91 -55.25
C ALA A 5 -10.93 0.43 -54.97
N LYS A 6 -10.04 -0.21 -55.76
CA LYS A 6 -9.68 -1.63 -55.59
C LYS A 6 -8.40 -1.88 -54.79
N ARG A 7 -7.61 -0.85 -54.48
CA ARG A 7 -6.41 -0.99 -53.62
C ARG A 7 -6.68 -0.84 -52.12
N LEU A 8 -7.89 -0.40 -51.75
CA LEU A 8 -8.28 -0.24 -50.34
C LEU A 8 -8.83 -1.52 -49.69
N ILE A 9 -9.08 -2.59 -50.45
CA ILE A 9 -9.68 -3.84 -49.92
C ILE A 9 -8.63 -4.91 -49.56
N LEU A 10 -7.37 -4.74 -49.97
CA LEU A 10 -6.27 -5.68 -49.64
C LEU A 10 -5.40 -5.23 -48.46
N SER A 11 -5.69 -4.08 -47.84
CA SER A 11 -4.91 -3.54 -46.73
C SER A 11 -5.61 -3.67 -45.36
N PHE A 12 -6.65 -4.50 -45.25
CA PHE A 12 -7.40 -4.72 -44.00
C PHE A 12 -7.31 -6.15 -43.44
N CYS A 13 -6.52 -7.05 -44.06
CA CYS A 13 -6.31 -8.41 -43.54
C CYS A 13 -4.90 -8.68 -42.99
N ALA A 14 -4.05 -7.65 -42.84
CA ALA A 14 -2.69 -7.80 -42.29
C ALA A 14 -2.44 -7.05 -40.97
N LEU A 15 -3.43 -6.35 -40.41
CA LEU A 15 -3.35 -5.66 -39.11
C LEU A 15 -4.25 -6.31 -38.04
N GLY A 16 -4.38 -7.64 -38.07
CA GLY A 16 -5.19 -8.42 -37.12
C GLY A 16 -4.41 -9.47 -36.32
N LEU A 17 -3.07 -9.45 -36.31
CA LEU A 17 -2.26 -10.51 -35.69
C LEU A 17 -1.05 -10.02 -34.87
N LEU A 18 -1.08 -8.81 -34.31
CA LEU A 18 -0.05 -8.35 -33.35
C LEU A 18 -0.65 -7.69 -32.12
N SER A 19 -1.76 -8.23 -31.60
CA SER A 19 -2.35 -7.77 -30.36
C SER A 19 -2.75 -8.97 -29.51
N ASN A 20 -1.78 -9.74 -29.02
CA ASN A 20 -1.96 -10.70 -27.92
C ASN A 20 -0.61 -11.29 -27.46
N SER A 21 0.21 -10.58 -26.68
CA SER A 21 1.18 -11.20 -25.75
C SER A 21 1.84 -10.19 -24.78
N TYR A 22 1.07 -9.50 -23.94
CA TYR A 22 1.63 -8.77 -22.77
C TYR A 22 0.86 -8.97 -21.46
N ILE A 23 -0.11 -9.89 -21.43
CA ILE A 23 -0.99 -10.07 -20.25
C ILE A 23 -0.49 -11.18 -19.31
N ALA A 24 0.31 -12.15 -19.78
CA ALA A 24 0.79 -13.25 -18.93
C ALA A 24 2.07 -12.93 -18.13
N LEU A 25 3.01 -12.16 -18.68
CA LEU A 25 4.30 -11.87 -18.02
C LEU A 25 4.17 -10.94 -16.81
N ALA A 26 3.21 -10.02 -16.84
CA ALA A 26 2.94 -9.11 -15.73
C ALA A 26 2.39 -9.86 -14.51
N ASP A 27 1.52 -10.85 -14.73
CA ASP A 27 0.95 -11.72 -13.70
C ASP A 27 2.04 -12.59 -13.06
N THR A 28 2.85 -13.26 -13.90
CA THR A 28 3.97 -14.09 -13.42
C THR A 28 5.01 -13.29 -12.63
N THR A 29 5.31 -12.06 -13.03
CA THR A 29 6.25 -11.19 -12.30
C THR A 29 5.69 -10.80 -10.93
N SER A 30 4.43 -10.37 -10.87
CA SER A 30 3.74 -9.99 -9.63
C SER A 30 3.61 -11.18 -8.66
N ASP A 31 3.25 -12.35 -9.18
CA ASP A 31 3.17 -13.58 -8.40
C ASP A 31 4.55 -14.03 -7.90
N THR A 32 5.60 -13.87 -8.72
CA THR A 32 6.97 -14.16 -8.32
C THR A 32 7.40 -13.28 -7.14
N GLU A 33 7.12 -11.98 -7.19
CA GLU A 33 7.40 -11.07 -6.07
C GLU A 33 6.64 -11.48 -4.80
N THR A 34 5.35 -11.78 -4.93
CA THR A 34 4.49 -12.23 -3.83
C THR A 34 5.04 -13.49 -3.17
N LEU A 35 5.42 -14.47 -3.99
CA LEU A 35 6.00 -15.72 -3.51
C LEU A 35 7.34 -15.50 -2.80
N LEU A 36 8.25 -14.73 -3.38
CA LEU A 36 9.59 -14.55 -2.82
C LEU A 36 9.57 -13.69 -1.54
N ASN A 37 8.70 -12.69 -1.46
CA ASN A 37 8.44 -11.94 -0.24
C ASN A 37 7.82 -12.82 0.86
N TRP A 38 6.86 -13.67 0.49
CA TRP A 38 6.31 -14.66 1.43
C TRP A 38 7.39 -15.59 1.98
N ALA A 39 8.28 -16.08 1.13
CA ALA A 39 9.34 -17.00 1.48
C ALA A 39 10.33 -16.39 2.48
N GLU A 40 10.77 -15.15 2.23
CA GLU A 40 11.63 -14.36 3.14
C GLU A 40 11.02 -14.22 4.54
N LYS A 41 9.71 -13.95 4.61
CA LYS A 41 9.00 -13.78 5.86
C LYS A 41 8.79 -15.11 6.61
N THR A 42 8.44 -16.17 5.87
CA THR A 42 7.99 -17.45 6.44
C THR A 42 9.17 -18.36 6.78
N PHE A 43 10.26 -18.26 6.04
CA PHE A 43 11.44 -19.10 6.21
C PHE A 43 12.75 -18.29 6.36
N PRO A 44 12.85 -17.41 7.38
CA PRO A 44 14.00 -16.54 7.59
C PRO A 44 15.31 -17.32 7.85
N GLN A 45 15.23 -18.59 8.26
CA GLN A 45 16.40 -19.47 8.39
C GLN A 45 17.09 -19.75 7.04
N PHE A 46 16.34 -19.68 5.94
CA PHE A 46 16.84 -19.90 4.57
C PHE A 46 17.01 -18.58 3.81
N PHE A 47 16.09 -17.65 4.01
CA PHE A 47 15.99 -16.38 3.28
C PHE A 47 16.13 -15.20 4.24
N LYS A 48 17.36 -14.98 4.74
CA LYS A 48 17.64 -14.11 5.90
C LYS A 48 17.47 -12.60 5.64
N SER A 49 17.66 -12.17 4.39
CA SER A 49 17.65 -10.76 4.02
C SER A 49 16.74 -10.54 2.81
N LYS A 50 16.13 -9.36 2.73
CA LYS A 50 15.32 -8.97 1.57
C LYS A 50 16.24 -8.69 0.39
N GLN A 51 15.99 -9.36 -0.73
CA GLN A 51 16.78 -9.22 -1.95
C GLN A 51 15.94 -8.63 -3.09
N ALA A 52 16.58 -7.92 -4.00
CA ALA A 52 15.91 -7.47 -5.21
C ALA A 52 15.75 -8.64 -6.19
N THR A 53 14.58 -8.77 -6.80
CA THR A 53 14.35 -9.75 -7.85
C THR A 53 15.14 -9.37 -9.10
N GLN A 54 15.87 -10.35 -9.61
CA GLN A 54 16.68 -10.28 -10.80
C GLN A 54 16.02 -11.11 -11.90
N SER A 55 16.32 -10.76 -13.15
CA SER A 55 15.79 -11.45 -14.32
C SER A 55 16.94 -11.91 -15.21
N ILE A 56 17.01 -13.20 -15.50
CA ILE A 56 17.89 -13.79 -16.53
C ILE A 56 17.12 -14.89 -17.22
N GLU A 57 16.82 -14.75 -18.50
CA GLU A 57 15.94 -15.71 -19.20
C GLU A 57 16.44 -17.17 -19.05
N PRO A 58 15.58 -18.13 -18.65
CA PRO A 58 14.13 -18.03 -18.44
C PRO A 58 13.69 -17.73 -16.98
N TRP A 59 14.52 -17.12 -16.14
CA TRP A 59 14.32 -17.02 -14.69
C TRP A 59 14.01 -15.61 -14.19
N LEU A 60 13.07 -15.53 -13.24
CA LEU A 60 12.98 -14.45 -12.25
C LEU A 60 13.43 -15.00 -10.90
N TYR A 61 14.43 -14.40 -10.26
CA TYR A 61 15.06 -15.02 -9.09
C TYR A 61 15.66 -14.01 -8.11
N ARG A 62 15.90 -14.46 -6.87
CA ARG A 62 16.68 -13.75 -5.85
C ARG A 62 17.83 -14.64 -5.39
N PHE A 63 18.97 -14.01 -5.10
CA PHE A 63 20.14 -14.67 -4.51
C PHE A 63 20.37 -14.14 -3.10
N TYR A 64 20.47 -15.07 -2.14
CA TYR A 64 20.67 -14.79 -0.73
C TYR A 64 22.13 -15.09 -0.34
N PRO A 65 23.01 -14.07 -0.28
CA PRO A 65 24.45 -14.29 -0.13
C PRO A 65 24.84 -14.93 1.20
N GLU A 66 24.05 -14.73 2.26
CA GLU A 66 24.33 -15.25 3.60
C GLU A 66 24.12 -16.76 3.72
N THR A 67 23.28 -17.32 2.85
CA THR A 67 22.93 -18.74 2.84
C THR A 67 23.34 -19.45 1.56
N GLY A 68 23.79 -18.70 0.55
CA GLY A 68 24.19 -19.24 -0.75
C GLY A 68 23.01 -19.85 -1.52
N ILE A 69 21.79 -19.40 -1.24
CA ILE A 69 20.56 -19.93 -1.85
C ILE A 69 20.11 -19.00 -2.98
N TYR A 70 19.70 -19.60 -4.09
CA TYR A 70 18.88 -18.97 -5.11
C TYR A 70 17.45 -19.48 -4.97
N ALA A 71 16.47 -18.59 -5.06
CA ALA A 71 15.06 -18.95 -5.19
C ALA A 71 14.48 -18.20 -6.38
N GLY A 72 13.69 -18.87 -7.22
CA GLY A 72 13.15 -18.23 -8.41
C GLY A 72 12.13 -19.05 -9.17
N VAL A 73 11.49 -18.38 -10.11
CA VAL A 73 10.47 -18.92 -11.01
C VAL A 73 11.06 -19.06 -12.41
N ASN A 74 10.87 -20.21 -13.02
CA ASN A 74 11.17 -20.42 -14.43
C ASN A 74 9.95 -20.05 -15.28
N LEU A 75 10.11 -19.07 -16.15
CA LEU A 75 9.08 -18.52 -17.02
C LEU A 75 8.68 -19.45 -18.18
N THR A 76 9.43 -20.52 -18.42
CA THR A 76 9.12 -21.50 -19.48
C THR A 76 8.09 -22.53 -19.02
N ASP A 77 8.20 -23.00 -17.77
CA ASP A 77 7.33 -24.03 -17.19
C ASP A 77 6.46 -23.53 -16.02
N ASN A 78 6.62 -22.27 -15.61
CA ASN A 78 5.96 -21.61 -14.47
C ASN A 78 6.15 -22.35 -13.14
N ASN A 79 7.28 -23.03 -12.97
CA ASN A 79 7.63 -23.72 -11.75
C ASN A 79 8.61 -22.92 -10.89
N VAL A 80 8.55 -23.18 -9.58
CA VAL A 80 9.37 -22.56 -8.55
C VAL A 80 10.50 -23.49 -8.17
N TYR A 81 11.72 -22.96 -8.15
CA TYR A 81 12.91 -23.72 -7.85
C TYR A 81 13.77 -23.04 -6.79
N THR A 82 14.53 -23.86 -6.07
CA THR A 82 15.64 -23.41 -5.21
C THR A 82 16.94 -24.08 -5.62
N LEU A 83 18.06 -23.37 -5.50
CA LEU A 83 19.40 -23.89 -5.78
C LEU A 83 20.35 -23.44 -4.66
N GLY A 84 21.23 -24.33 -4.20
CA GLY A 84 22.17 -24.06 -3.12
C GLY A 84 21.62 -24.38 -1.73
N GLY A 85 22.43 -24.13 -0.70
CA GLY A 85 22.10 -24.45 0.70
C GLY A 85 21.69 -25.92 0.89
N PRO A 86 20.56 -26.21 1.57
CA PRO A 86 20.10 -27.58 1.82
C PRO A 86 19.61 -28.32 0.57
N TRP A 87 19.39 -27.62 -0.55
CA TRP A 87 18.92 -28.21 -1.82
C TRP A 87 20.04 -28.63 -2.77
N GLY A 88 21.30 -28.33 -2.43
CA GLY A 88 22.47 -28.76 -3.19
C GLY A 88 22.72 -27.99 -4.49
N ASN A 89 23.57 -28.54 -5.36
CA ASN A 89 24.11 -27.83 -6.52
C ASN A 89 23.26 -27.92 -7.79
N ASN A 90 22.07 -28.53 -7.73
CA ASN A 90 21.14 -28.62 -8.85
C ASN A 90 19.83 -27.91 -8.47
N PRO A 91 19.14 -27.25 -9.42
CA PRO A 91 17.83 -26.67 -9.15
C PRO A 91 16.85 -27.75 -8.65
N ALA A 92 16.37 -27.58 -7.43
CA ALA A 92 15.36 -28.42 -6.83
C ALA A 92 13.98 -27.79 -7.08
N LEU A 93 13.09 -28.56 -7.72
CA LEU A 93 11.69 -28.17 -7.89
C LEU A 93 11.01 -28.14 -6.51
N ILE A 94 10.36 -27.02 -6.20
CA ILE A 94 9.53 -26.89 -5.01
C ILE A 94 8.08 -27.26 -5.36
N ASP A 95 7.48 -26.53 -6.29
CA ASP A 95 6.12 -26.75 -6.80
C ASP A 95 5.88 -25.83 -8.02
N SER A 96 4.67 -25.81 -8.59
CA SER A 96 4.25 -24.78 -9.54
C SER A 96 4.01 -23.43 -8.84
N LEU A 97 4.22 -22.32 -9.56
CA LEU A 97 3.92 -20.99 -9.05
C LEU A 97 2.45 -20.86 -8.64
N SER A 98 1.53 -21.37 -9.47
CA SER A 98 0.09 -21.34 -9.20
C SER A 98 -0.30 -22.08 -7.92
N ASN A 99 0.31 -23.25 -7.66
CA ASN A 99 0.04 -24.02 -6.45
C ASN A 99 0.54 -23.29 -5.21
N LEU A 100 1.74 -22.70 -5.27
CA LEU A 100 2.30 -21.96 -4.15
C LEU A 100 1.53 -20.68 -3.87
N ILE A 101 1.09 -19.94 -4.90
CA ILE A 101 0.20 -18.79 -4.73
C ILE A 101 -1.14 -19.21 -4.10
N ALA A 102 -1.73 -20.33 -4.53
CA ALA A 102 -2.92 -20.88 -3.90
C ALA A 102 -2.68 -21.26 -2.42
N GLN A 103 -1.52 -21.84 -2.09
CA GLN A 103 -1.15 -22.17 -0.71
C GLN A 103 -0.95 -20.91 0.15
N ILE A 104 -0.29 -19.88 -0.37
CA ILE A 104 -0.12 -18.56 0.26
C ILE A 104 -1.50 -17.98 0.57
N ASN A 105 -2.40 -17.94 -0.42
CA ASN A 105 -3.76 -17.43 -0.27
C ASN A 105 -4.60 -18.22 0.76
N ASN A 106 -4.49 -19.55 0.76
CA ASN A 106 -5.28 -20.43 1.64
C ASN A 106 -4.72 -20.53 3.07
N SER A 107 -3.42 -20.30 3.27
CA SER A 107 -2.79 -20.40 4.59
C SER A 107 -2.97 -19.14 5.44
N GLY A 108 -3.54 -18.06 4.88
CA GLY A 108 -3.45 -16.71 5.47
C GLY A 108 -1.99 -16.22 5.56
N GLY A 109 -1.04 -16.98 4.99
CA GLY A 109 0.36 -16.65 4.88
C GLY A 109 0.50 -15.52 3.89
N ASN A 110 0.61 -14.30 4.39
CA ASN A 110 0.52 -13.15 3.53
C ASN A 110 1.83 -12.98 2.75
N GLY A 111 1.80 -13.29 1.44
CA GLY A 111 2.91 -13.07 0.54
C GLY A 111 3.10 -11.62 0.13
N ASN A 112 2.18 -10.73 0.49
CA ASN A 112 2.38 -9.30 0.36
C ASN A 112 1.41 -8.55 1.28
N ILE A 113 1.94 -7.67 2.13
CA ILE A 113 1.37 -6.33 2.24
C ILE A 113 2.43 -5.42 1.59
N ALA A 114 2.48 -5.44 0.25
CA ALA A 114 3.43 -4.67 -0.55
C ALA A 114 3.24 -3.15 -0.38
N SER A 115 2.05 -2.73 0.02
CA SER A 115 1.63 -1.33 -0.03
C SER A 115 1.62 -0.61 1.32
N CYS A 116 1.71 -1.36 2.43
CA CYS A 116 1.67 -0.83 3.79
C CYS A 116 2.75 -1.51 4.61
N ASP A 117 3.64 -0.71 5.22
CA ASP A 117 4.58 -1.23 6.20
C ASP A 117 3.81 -1.66 7.47
N THR A 118 3.68 -2.97 7.67
CA THR A 118 3.05 -3.56 8.86
C THR A 118 4.08 -4.11 9.85
N THR A 119 5.33 -3.67 9.78
CA THR A 119 6.37 -4.12 10.74
C THR A 119 6.08 -3.63 12.16
N ASN A 120 5.41 -2.49 12.28
CA ASN A 120 4.98 -1.88 13.56
C ASN A 120 3.45 -1.82 13.64
N THR A 121 2.79 -2.97 13.64
CA THR A 121 1.33 -3.03 13.79
C THR A 121 0.90 -2.62 15.19
N ILE A 122 -0.21 -1.88 15.26
CA ILE A 122 -0.81 -1.48 16.52
C ILE A 122 -1.51 -2.72 17.12
N PRO A 123 -1.20 -3.12 18.37
CA PRO A 123 -1.90 -4.23 19.01
C PRO A 123 -3.42 -4.03 19.02
N GLY A 124 -4.16 -5.06 18.64
CA GLY A 124 -5.63 -5.02 18.54
C GLY A 124 -6.18 -4.45 17.23
N ILE A 125 -5.32 -3.97 16.32
CA ILE A 125 -5.70 -3.65 14.95
C ILE A 125 -5.39 -4.85 14.04
N THR A 126 -6.36 -5.17 13.19
CA THR A 126 -6.26 -6.21 12.18
C THR A 126 -6.14 -5.60 10.79
N TYR A 127 -5.28 -6.20 9.97
CA TYR A 127 -5.03 -5.80 8.59
C TYR A 127 -5.31 -7.00 7.69
N SER A 128 -6.09 -6.80 6.64
CA SER A 128 -6.36 -7.82 5.61
C SER A 128 -6.26 -7.20 4.23
N GLN A 129 -5.74 -7.92 3.25
CA GLN A 129 -5.60 -7.43 1.88
C GLN A 129 -6.11 -8.47 0.87
N SER A 130 -6.83 -8.00 -0.14
CA SER A 130 -7.30 -8.79 -1.28
C SER A 130 -7.02 -7.99 -2.56
N GLY A 131 -5.95 -8.35 -3.27
CA GLY A 131 -5.44 -7.55 -4.39
C GLY A 131 -5.04 -6.16 -3.91
N ASN A 132 -5.56 -5.11 -4.55
CA ASN A 132 -5.28 -3.72 -4.17
C ASN A 132 -6.19 -3.18 -3.06
N VAL A 133 -7.11 -4.00 -2.53
CA VAL A 133 -8.03 -3.60 -1.47
C VAL A 133 -7.49 -4.06 -0.12
N ILE A 134 -7.25 -3.11 0.77
CA ILE A 134 -6.75 -3.29 2.12
C ILE A 134 -7.88 -2.90 3.07
N THR A 135 -8.08 -3.69 4.11
CA THR A 135 -9.02 -3.39 5.19
C THR A 135 -8.26 -3.38 6.50
N VAL A 136 -8.41 -2.30 7.24
CA VAL A 136 -7.79 -2.08 8.54
C VAL A 136 -8.91 -1.87 9.56
N THR A 137 -8.99 -2.73 10.57
CA THR A 137 -10.07 -2.64 11.55
C THR A 137 -9.64 -3.00 12.96
N SER A 138 -10.22 -2.30 13.94
CA SER A 138 -10.12 -2.65 15.35
C SER A 138 -11.21 -3.65 15.81
N ASN A 139 -11.99 -4.20 14.87
CA ASN A 139 -13.10 -5.13 15.13
C ASN A 139 -14.13 -4.59 16.15
N GLY A 140 -14.37 -3.28 16.15
CA GLY A 140 -15.29 -2.61 17.06
C GLY A 140 -14.80 -2.47 18.50
N GLN A 141 -13.55 -2.86 18.80
CA GLN A 141 -12.91 -2.59 20.09
C GLN A 141 -12.05 -1.34 19.99
N CYS A 142 -11.97 -0.57 21.08
CA CYS A 142 -11.08 0.59 21.14
C CYS A 142 -9.71 0.15 21.64
N VAL A 143 -8.68 0.40 20.84
CA VAL A 143 -7.29 0.07 21.18
C VAL A 143 -6.58 1.30 21.72
N THR A 144 -5.61 1.14 22.61
CA THR A 144 -4.81 2.27 23.09
C THR A 144 -4.16 2.98 21.90
N ALA A 145 -4.37 4.29 21.79
CA ALA A 145 -3.75 5.07 20.74
C ALA A 145 -2.21 4.96 20.86
N PRO A 146 -1.50 4.71 19.75
CA PRO A 146 -0.04 4.63 19.77
C PRO A 146 0.55 5.99 20.19
N GLU A 147 1.67 5.96 20.92
CA GLU A 147 2.40 7.18 21.25
C GLU A 147 3.06 7.77 19.97
N GLN A 148 2.56 8.93 19.55
CA GLN A 148 3.01 9.76 18.42
C GLN A 148 2.87 9.18 17.00
N ASN A 149 2.23 9.97 16.12
CA ASN A 149 2.33 10.01 14.65
C ASN A 149 2.18 8.71 13.83
N ALA A 150 1.75 7.59 14.41
CA ALA A 150 1.41 6.37 13.68
C ALA A 150 0.01 6.46 13.00
N THR A 151 -0.32 7.60 12.40
CA THR A 151 -1.58 7.82 11.68
C THR A 151 -1.55 7.32 10.25
N ASN A 152 -0.35 7.00 9.72
CA ASN A 152 -0.24 6.42 8.39
C ASN A 152 -0.35 4.90 8.48
N LEU A 153 -1.55 4.38 8.22
CA LEU A 153 -1.85 2.95 8.22
C LEU A 153 -1.08 2.19 7.12
N CYS A 154 -0.65 2.93 6.09
CA CYS A 154 0.01 2.43 4.89
C CYS A 154 1.07 3.42 4.41
N PRO A 155 2.21 3.55 5.12
CA PRO A 155 3.24 4.49 4.73
C PRO A 155 3.83 4.09 3.38
N ILE A 156 4.01 5.07 2.50
CA ILE A 156 4.67 4.87 1.22
C ILE A 156 6.16 4.65 1.51
N PRO A 157 6.76 3.53 1.05
CA PRO A 157 8.15 3.26 1.32
C PRO A 157 9.04 4.26 0.59
N LYS A 158 10.10 4.71 1.27
CA LYS A 158 11.13 5.56 0.69
C LYS A 158 11.79 4.85 -0.50
N GLN A 159 11.96 5.57 -1.60
CA GLN A 159 12.63 5.08 -2.80
C GLN A 159 14.10 5.51 -2.81
N THR A 160 14.98 4.64 -3.30
CA THR A 160 16.42 4.96 -3.44
C THR A 160 16.77 5.59 -4.78
N THR A 161 15.87 5.51 -5.76
CA THR A 161 16.03 6.04 -7.11
C THR A 161 14.72 6.63 -7.63
N PRO A 162 14.76 7.70 -8.46
CA PRO A 162 13.56 8.24 -9.09
C PRO A 162 12.81 7.19 -9.91
N THR A 163 11.53 6.97 -9.59
CA THR A 163 10.67 6.04 -10.34
C THR A 163 9.93 6.73 -11.47
N GLY A 164 9.77 8.06 -11.41
CA GLY A 164 8.95 8.83 -12.35
C GLY A 164 7.43 8.63 -12.18
N ILE A 165 6.99 7.89 -11.16
CA ILE A 165 5.57 7.63 -10.91
C ILE A 165 5.03 8.68 -9.96
N SER A 166 3.94 9.36 -10.35
CA SER A 166 3.20 10.28 -9.49
C SER A 166 1.86 9.66 -9.08
N ILE A 167 1.56 9.65 -7.79
CA ILE A 167 0.35 9.02 -7.24
C ILE A 167 -0.46 10.04 -6.45
N LEU A 168 -1.68 10.30 -6.89
CA LEU A 168 -2.64 11.09 -6.13
C LEU A 168 -3.40 10.17 -5.17
N SER A 169 -3.32 10.52 -3.90
CA SER A 169 -3.97 9.86 -2.78
C SER A 169 -5.15 10.70 -2.30
N THR A 170 -6.30 10.08 -2.11
CA THR A 170 -7.51 10.71 -1.60
C THR A 170 -7.97 9.95 -0.37
N ASN A 171 -8.27 10.65 0.72
CA ASN A 171 -8.92 10.07 1.88
C ASN A 171 -10.37 10.59 1.93
N THR A 172 -11.32 9.71 2.24
CA THR A 172 -12.72 10.03 2.45
C THR A 172 -13.16 9.46 3.78
N VAL A 173 -13.47 10.32 4.75
CA VAL A 173 -14.01 9.91 6.05
C VAL A 173 -15.53 9.87 6.01
N THR A 174 -16.09 8.71 6.29
CA THR A 174 -17.54 8.47 6.32
C THR A 174 -18.09 8.55 7.73
N ARG A 175 -17.27 8.29 8.76
CA ARG A 175 -17.64 8.38 10.17
C ARG A 175 -16.49 8.94 11.00
N SER A 176 -16.79 9.87 11.88
CA SER A 176 -15.89 10.32 12.95
C SER A 176 -16.71 10.65 14.19
N GLN A 177 -16.37 10.03 15.32
CA GLN A 177 -17.09 10.20 16.58
C GLN A 177 -16.11 10.21 17.74
N ILE A 178 -16.27 11.17 18.65
CA ILE A 178 -15.57 11.20 19.93
C ILE A 178 -16.57 10.95 21.06
N SER A 179 -16.19 10.13 22.04
CA SER A 179 -16.95 9.86 23.25
C SER A 179 -16.10 10.12 24.48
N GLY A 180 -16.74 10.30 25.64
CA GLY A 180 -16.05 10.57 26.91
C GLY A 180 -15.70 12.05 27.14
N ILE A 181 -16.17 12.95 26.27
CA ILE A 181 -16.10 14.41 26.47
C ILE A 181 -17.49 15.00 26.28
N THR A 182 -17.95 15.78 27.25
CA THR A 182 -19.18 16.56 27.18
C THR A 182 -18.90 18.01 27.48
N ALA A 183 -19.41 18.93 26.66
CA ALA A 183 -19.40 20.34 26.97
C ALA A 183 -20.76 20.77 27.50
N SER A 184 -20.79 21.52 28.60
CA SER A 184 -22.02 22.15 29.11
C SER A 184 -22.38 23.42 28.33
N ILE A 185 -21.47 23.91 27.48
CA ILE A 185 -21.70 25.02 26.55
C ILE A 185 -22.00 24.44 25.15
N PRO A 186 -23.22 24.64 24.60
CA PRO A 186 -23.58 24.20 23.25
C PRO A 186 -22.64 24.78 22.19
N GLY A 187 -22.19 23.96 21.25
CA GLY A 187 -21.34 24.37 20.11
C GLY A 187 -19.84 24.48 20.41
N LEU A 188 -19.40 24.28 21.66
CA LEU A 188 -17.98 24.35 22.03
C LEU A 188 -17.14 23.22 21.40
N LEU A 189 -17.74 22.05 21.17
CA LEU A 189 -17.06 20.86 20.61
C LEU A 189 -17.12 20.79 19.08
N ASP A 190 -18.00 21.55 18.43
CA ASP A 190 -18.18 21.53 16.97
C ASP A 190 -16.88 21.86 16.21
N PRO A 191 -16.03 22.83 16.65
CA PRO A 191 -14.76 23.10 15.99
C PRO A 191 -13.78 21.92 16.05
N PHE A 192 -13.78 21.15 17.14
CA PHE A 192 -12.93 19.96 17.28
C PHE A 192 -13.40 18.84 16.35
N LEU A 193 -14.71 18.58 16.30
CA LEU A 193 -15.30 17.61 15.38
C LEU A 193 -15.06 18.00 13.91
N ASN A 194 -15.19 19.30 13.60
CA ASN A 194 -14.94 19.82 12.27
C ASN A 194 -13.47 19.74 11.88
N LEU A 195 -12.52 20.02 12.79
CA LEU A 195 -11.08 19.91 12.54
C LEU A 195 -10.66 18.47 12.19
N ILE A 196 -11.21 17.48 12.92
CA ILE A 196 -10.96 16.06 12.65
C ILE A 196 -11.53 15.68 11.27
N SER A 197 -12.73 16.15 10.93
CA SER A 197 -13.34 15.87 9.62
C SER A 197 -12.66 16.58 8.44
N ALA A 198 -12.16 17.80 8.62
CA ALA A 198 -11.56 18.63 7.57
C ALA A 198 -10.12 18.21 7.24
N SER A 199 -9.34 17.81 8.25
CA SER A 199 -7.99 17.27 8.06
C SER A 199 -7.97 15.88 7.41
N SER A 200 -9.08 15.14 7.52
CA SER A 200 -9.14 13.74 7.07
C SER A 200 -9.63 13.53 5.65
N ASN A 201 -10.20 14.54 4.99
CA ASN A 201 -10.61 14.47 3.57
C ASN A 201 -9.57 15.10 2.60
N ALA A 202 -8.37 15.41 3.11
CA ALA A 202 -7.34 16.04 2.33
C ALA A 202 -6.76 15.08 1.27
N LYS A 203 -6.47 15.62 0.10
CA LYS A 203 -5.74 14.93 -0.97
C LYS A 203 -4.25 15.17 -0.80
N HIS A 204 -3.46 14.12 -0.98
CA HIS A 204 -2.00 14.16 -0.95
C HIS A 204 -1.45 13.56 -2.23
N CYS A 205 -0.40 14.10 -2.82
CA CYS A 205 0.25 13.49 -3.98
C CYS A 205 1.69 13.11 -3.67
N THR A 206 2.14 11.97 -4.18
CA THR A 206 3.50 11.49 -3.99
C THR A 206 4.20 11.35 -5.32
N VAL A 207 5.34 12.04 -5.48
CA VAL A 207 6.22 11.94 -6.63
C VAL A 207 7.27 10.86 -6.37
N ASN A 208 7.70 10.19 -7.44
CA ASN A 208 8.62 9.05 -7.39
C ASN A 208 8.11 7.91 -6.49
N ALA A 209 6.80 7.68 -6.46
CA ALA A 209 6.21 6.61 -5.68
C ALA A 209 6.58 5.21 -6.25
N PRO A 210 6.60 4.15 -5.43
CA PRO A 210 6.72 2.79 -5.94
C PRO A 210 5.48 2.38 -6.77
N ASN A 211 5.68 1.49 -7.74
CA ASN A 211 4.59 0.98 -8.58
C ASN A 211 3.54 0.19 -7.78
N GLU A 212 3.96 -0.41 -6.66
CA GLU A 212 3.15 -1.21 -5.73
C GLU A 212 2.09 -0.38 -4.99
N ASN A 213 2.19 0.95 -5.01
CA ASN A 213 1.23 1.85 -4.37
C ASN A 213 0.16 2.42 -5.31
N THR A 214 0.07 1.88 -6.53
CA THR A 214 -0.87 2.35 -7.55
C THR A 214 -2.23 1.65 -7.42
N ASN A 215 -3.32 2.40 -7.58
CA ASN A 215 -4.69 1.87 -7.55
C ASN A 215 -5.07 1.16 -6.24
N LEU A 216 -4.51 1.60 -5.10
CA LEU A 216 -4.82 1.06 -3.78
C LEU A 216 -6.16 1.58 -3.30
N ILE A 217 -6.86 0.74 -2.54
CA ILE A 217 -8.05 1.10 -1.78
C ILE A 217 -7.83 0.62 -0.36
N VAL A 218 -7.78 1.51 0.62
CA VAL A 218 -7.63 1.17 2.04
C VAL A 218 -8.91 1.56 2.77
N ASN A 219 -9.71 0.57 3.14
CA ASN A 219 -10.86 0.74 4.01
C ASN A 219 -10.39 0.70 5.46
N SER A 220 -10.77 1.69 6.25
CA SER A 220 -10.47 1.75 7.68
C SER A 220 -11.74 1.83 8.51
N ASP A 221 -11.77 1.08 9.60
CA ASP A 221 -12.76 1.20 10.68
C ASP A 221 -12.06 0.99 12.03
N LEU A 222 -11.68 2.10 12.66
CA LEU A 222 -10.79 2.13 13.82
C LEU A 222 -11.47 2.79 15.00
N CYS A 223 -11.24 2.26 16.19
CA CYS A 223 -11.47 2.97 17.44
C CYS A 223 -10.18 3.04 18.26
N PHE A 224 -9.85 4.24 18.71
CA PHE A 224 -8.72 4.50 19.60
C PHE A 224 -9.21 5.00 20.95
N ASP A 225 -8.68 4.44 22.03
CA ASP A 225 -8.72 5.04 23.36
C ASP A 225 -7.60 6.09 23.43
N ILE A 226 -8.02 7.36 23.52
CA ILE A 226 -7.15 8.54 23.58
C ILE A 226 -7.10 9.18 24.97
N THR A 227 -7.57 8.45 26.00
CA THR A 227 -7.68 8.97 27.38
C THR A 227 -6.34 9.47 27.91
N THR A 228 -5.25 8.75 27.63
CA THR A 228 -3.91 9.12 28.11
C THR A 228 -3.35 10.33 27.39
N GLN A 229 -3.68 10.52 26.11
CA GLN A 229 -3.21 11.67 25.31
C GLN A 229 -3.92 12.97 25.70
N LEU A 230 -5.10 12.86 26.30
CA LEU A 230 -5.91 14.01 26.72
C LEU A 230 -5.92 14.20 28.24
N SER A 231 -5.15 13.41 29.00
CA SER A 231 -5.09 13.51 30.47
C SER A 231 -4.76 14.92 30.95
N ASP A 232 -3.90 15.61 30.21
CA ASP A 232 -3.41 16.95 30.57
C ASP A 232 -4.44 18.06 30.32
N LEU A 233 -5.49 17.77 29.55
CA LEU A 233 -6.59 18.69 29.27
C LEU A 233 -7.76 18.52 30.27
N ILE A 234 -7.75 17.45 31.07
CA ILE A 234 -8.80 17.14 32.04
C ILE A 234 -8.78 18.20 33.16
N GLY A 235 -9.85 19.01 33.24
CA GLY A 235 -10.05 20.00 34.30
C GLY A 235 -9.47 21.40 34.04
N VAL A 236 -8.90 21.63 32.85
CA VAL A 236 -8.26 22.93 32.50
C VAL A 236 -9.25 23.93 31.89
N ILE A 237 -10.32 23.45 31.24
CA ILE A 237 -11.27 24.28 30.52
C ILE A 237 -12.62 24.26 31.24
N GLU A 238 -13.03 25.43 31.74
CA GLU A 238 -14.33 25.61 32.37
C GLU A 238 -15.46 25.29 31.37
N GLY A 239 -16.40 24.43 31.77
CA GLY A 239 -17.51 23.99 30.91
C GLY A 239 -17.24 22.74 30.06
N ILE A 240 -16.05 22.12 30.16
CA ILE A 240 -15.78 20.80 29.60
C ILE A 240 -15.71 19.78 30.73
N THR A 241 -16.51 18.73 30.62
CA THR A 241 -16.46 17.57 31.51
C THR A 241 -15.92 16.37 30.74
N VAL A 242 -14.92 15.71 31.31
CA VAL A 242 -14.31 14.51 30.76
C VAL A 242 -14.74 13.30 31.59
N ASN A 243 -15.27 12.28 30.93
CA ASN A 243 -15.66 11.02 31.53
C ASN A 243 -14.93 9.87 30.81
N PRO A 244 -13.79 9.40 31.36
CA PRO A 244 -13.02 8.32 30.77
C PRO A 244 -13.83 7.00 30.62
N PRO A 245 -13.50 6.15 29.62
CA PRO A 245 -12.47 6.38 28.61
C PRO A 245 -12.92 7.40 27.55
N ILE A 246 -11.98 8.20 27.06
CA ILE A 246 -12.16 9.07 25.91
C ILE A 246 -11.80 8.27 24.67
N THR A 247 -12.77 8.04 23.79
CA THR A 247 -12.57 7.21 22.59
C THR A 247 -12.83 8.00 21.33
N LEU A 248 -11.99 7.78 20.31
CA LEU A 248 -12.14 8.33 18.97
C LEU A 248 -12.37 7.18 17.98
N SER A 249 -13.55 7.14 17.37
CA SER A 249 -13.89 6.19 16.32
C SER A 249 -13.90 6.86 14.95
N THR A 250 -13.20 6.27 13.99
CA THR A 250 -13.15 6.75 12.60
C THR A 250 -13.41 5.61 11.62
N ALA A 251 -14.14 5.92 10.55
CA ALA A 251 -14.25 5.03 9.41
C ALA A 251 -14.12 5.83 8.11
N GLY A 252 -13.45 5.24 7.12
CA GLY A 252 -13.20 5.91 5.87
C GLY A 252 -12.51 5.04 4.85
N THR A 253 -12.36 5.59 3.66
CA THR A 253 -11.68 4.94 2.54
C THR A 253 -10.60 5.85 2.01
N TYR A 254 -9.40 5.32 1.91
CA TYR A 254 -8.29 5.93 1.20
C TYR A 254 -8.16 5.27 -0.17
N THR A 255 -7.92 6.06 -1.22
CA THR A 255 -7.68 5.56 -2.58
C THR A 255 -6.45 6.21 -3.18
N SER A 256 -5.66 5.46 -3.95
CA SER A 256 -4.53 6.00 -4.70
C SER A 256 -4.71 5.79 -6.21
N GLN A 257 -4.23 6.70 -7.03
CA GLN A 257 -4.27 6.59 -8.50
C GLN A 257 -3.06 7.26 -9.13
N ILE A 258 -2.57 6.70 -10.24
CA ILE A 258 -1.49 7.33 -11.02
C ILE A 258 -2.03 8.62 -11.64
N VAL A 259 -1.23 9.69 -11.55
CA VAL A 259 -1.47 10.96 -12.24
C VAL A 259 -0.26 11.33 -13.08
N SER A 260 -0.45 12.17 -14.09
CA SER A 260 0.63 12.61 -14.96
C SER A 260 1.63 13.52 -14.25
N ASP A 261 1.14 14.38 -13.35
CA ASP A 261 1.96 15.33 -12.59
C ASP A 261 1.25 15.76 -11.30
N CYS A 262 1.87 15.51 -10.15
CA CYS A 262 1.36 15.94 -8.84
C CYS A 262 1.09 17.44 -8.74
N PHE A 263 1.91 18.29 -9.37
CA PHE A 263 1.80 19.76 -9.25
C PHE A 263 0.60 20.34 -9.99
N THR A 264 -0.05 19.55 -10.85
CA THR A 264 -1.27 19.94 -11.58
C THR A 264 -2.55 19.47 -10.91
N THR A 265 -2.45 18.70 -9.82
CA THR A 265 -3.61 18.13 -9.13
C THR A 265 -4.26 19.10 -8.12
N ASP A 266 -5.39 18.68 -7.58
CA ASP A 266 -6.05 19.33 -6.45
C ASP A 266 -5.55 18.84 -5.08
N ALA A 267 -4.37 18.20 -5.03
CA ALA A 267 -3.71 17.85 -3.78
C ALA A 267 -3.45 19.08 -2.90
N ALA A 268 -3.60 18.92 -1.58
CA ALA A 268 -3.23 19.92 -0.60
C ALA A 268 -1.72 19.91 -0.32
N THR A 269 -1.10 18.74 -0.43
CA THR A 269 0.32 18.53 -0.18
C THR A 269 0.93 17.59 -1.21
N ILE A 270 2.23 17.75 -1.46
CA ILE A 270 3.02 16.86 -2.32
C ILE A 270 4.26 16.42 -1.55
N THR A 271 4.64 15.15 -1.65
CA THR A 271 5.93 14.66 -1.12
C THR A 271 6.70 13.91 -2.20
N ASP A 272 8.03 14.03 -2.20
CA ASP A 272 8.91 13.20 -3.02
C ASP A 272 9.41 12.00 -2.21
N ALA A 273 9.08 10.79 -2.67
CA ALA A 273 9.44 9.56 -1.97
C ALA A 273 10.96 9.23 -2.02
N VAL A 274 11.74 9.91 -2.86
CA VAL A 274 13.21 9.76 -2.94
C VAL A 274 13.89 10.74 -2.00
N THR A 275 13.60 12.03 -2.17
CA THR A 275 14.30 13.10 -1.44
C THR A 275 13.71 13.36 -0.06
N GLY A 276 12.42 13.05 0.14
CA GLY A 276 11.66 13.43 1.33
C GLY A 276 11.18 14.88 1.33
N ASP A 277 11.36 15.60 0.22
CA ASP A 277 10.90 16.98 0.08
C ASP A 277 9.37 17.08 0.22
N LEU A 278 8.89 18.13 0.88
CA LEU A 278 7.48 18.42 1.09
C LEU A 278 7.11 19.75 0.42
N TRP A 279 5.99 19.76 -0.29
CA TRP A 279 5.34 20.98 -0.77
C TRP A 279 3.93 21.07 -0.21
N VAL A 280 3.51 22.29 0.12
CA VAL A 280 2.18 22.60 0.62
C VAL A 280 1.52 23.60 -0.32
N LYS A 281 0.24 23.40 -0.63
CA LYS A 281 -0.52 24.30 -1.49
C LYS A 281 -0.95 25.54 -0.71
N GLU A 282 -0.42 26.69 -1.10
CA GLU A 282 -0.69 27.99 -0.49
C GLU A 282 -1.15 28.95 -1.60
N ASN A 283 -2.33 29.57 -1.42
CA ASN A 283 -2.90 30.52 -2.37
C ASN A 283 -2.94 30.01 -3.83
N GLY A 284 -3.18 28.71 -4.01
CA GLY A 284 -3.28 28.06 -5.33
C GLY A 284 -1.97 27.53 -5.90
N SER A 285 -0.82 27.80 -5.27
CA SER A 285 0.50 27.37 -5.74
C SER A 285 1.21 26.48 -4.72
N PHE A 286 2.05 25.55 -5.17
CA PHE A 286 2.83 24.69 -4.28
C PHE A 286 4.12 25.39 -3.84
N VAL A 287 4.31 25.49 -2.53
CA VAL A 287 5.50 26.07 -1.89
C VAL A 287 6.25 24.96 -1.17
N LYS A 288 7.54 24.82 -1.47
CA LYS A 288 8.42 23.85 -0.79
C LYS A 288 8.63 24.26 0.67
N LYS A 289 8.57 23.31 1.59
CA LYS A 289 8.79 23.50 3.04
C LYS A 289 10.13 22.93 3.49
#